data_AF-A0A2Z7DCM1-F1
#
_entry.id   AF-A0A2Z7DCM1-F1
#
_cell.length_a   1.000
_cell.length_b   1.000
_cell.length_c   1.000
_cell.angle_alpha   90.00
_cell.angle_beta   90.00
_cell.angle_gamma   90.00
#
_symmetry.space_group_name_H-M   'P 1'
#
loop_
_entity.id
_entity.type
_entity.pdbx_description
1 polymer ?
#
loop_
_entity_poly.entity_id
_entity_poly.type
_entity_poly.pdbx_seq_one_letter_code
_entity_poly.pdbx_strand_id
1 'polypeptide(L)'
;MISAVSILKASSEFSAEHHLLDSIATIFSDSDAAQTKLTSLMAKRDDFHNKRRRAEAMEQENLSVRDQIRNLTVEYDVCEDVIKKLEREIVEQRSKMALILDEAETLKKTLLSNRSATRAVVDELAGLKGDYVDWSKEIRDSE
;
A
#
# COMPACT_ATOMS: atom_id res chain seq x y z
N MET A 1 -1.39 -44.54 -49.01
CA MET A 1 -2.58 -44.68 -49.88
C MET A 1 -2.10 -44.92 -51.30
N ILE A 2 -2.70 -45.84 -52.04
CA ILE A 2 -2.43 -46.02 -53.47
C ILE A 2 -3.12 -44.86 -54.20
N SER A 3 -2.40 -44.13 -55.06
CA SER A 3 -2.99 -43.03 -55.84
C SER A 3 -4.03 -43.59 -56.81
N ALA A 4 -5.20 -42.95 -56.89
CA ALA A 4 -6.24 -43.31 -57.87
C ALA A 4 -5.69 -43.29 -59.31
N VAL A 5 -4.72 -42.39 -59.58
CA VAL A 5 -4.04 -42.32 -60.88
C VAL A 5 -3.13 -43.54 -61.10
N SER A 6 -2.47 -44.05 -60.06
CA SER A 6 -1.67 -45.29 -60.15
C SER A 6 -2.53 -46.53 -60.42
N ILE A 7 -3.78 -46.54 -59.93
CA ILE A 7 -4.75 -47.61 -60.22
C ILE A 7 -5.21 -47.52 -61.68
N LEU A 8 -5.53 -46.32 -62.17
CA LEU A 8 -5.93 -46.09 -63.56
C LEU A 8 -4.79 -46.42 -64.54
N LYS A 9 -3.55 -46.04 -64.22
CA LYS A 9 -2.35 -46.28 -65.04
C LYS A 9 -1.99 -47.77 -65.14
N ALA A 10 -2.45 -48.60 -64.20
CA ALA A 10 -2.29 -50.06 -64.22
C ALA A 10 -3.38 -50.80 -65.02
N SER A 11 -4.45 -50.10 -65.43
CA SER A 11 -5.53 -50.68 -66.25
C SER A 11 -5.17 -50.62 -67.75
N SER A 12 -5.41 -51.73 -68.46
CA SER A 12 -5.15 -51.84 -69.91
C SER A 12 -5.93 -50.82 -70.75
N GLU A 13 -7.08 -50.34 -70.26
CA GLU A 13 -7.98 -49.41 -70.97
C GLU A 13 -7.43 -47.98 -71.03
N PHE A 14 -6.62 -47.58 -70.05
CA PHE A 14 -6.09 -46.21 -69.93
C PHE A 14 -4.59 -46.11 -70.28
N SER A 15 -3.99 -47.22 -70.73
CA SER A 15 -2.57 -47.32 -71.09
C SER A 15 -2.17 -46.36 -72.22
N ALA A 16 -3.07 -46.02 -73.15
CA ALA A 16 -2.78 -45.11 -74.27
C ALA A 16 -2.88 -43.61 -73.91
N GLU A 17 -3.41 -43.24 -72.74
CA GLU A 17 -3.76 -41.85 -72.36
C GLU A 17 -2.80 -41.26 -71.31
N HIS A 18 -1.51 -41.59 -71.41
CA HIS A 18 -0.49 -41.19 -70.42
C HIS A 18 -0.44 -39.68 -70.12
N HIS A 19 -0.57 -38.83 -71.15
CA HIS A 19 -0.58 -37.37 -70.95
C HIS A 19 -1.75 -36.88 -70.10
N LEU A 20 -2.91 -37.54 -70.22
CA LEU A 20 -4.13 -37.19 -69.48
C LEU A 20 -4.01 -37.63 -68.03
N LEU A 21 -3.49 -38.85 -67.79
CA LEU A 21 -3.20 -39.37 -66.46
C LEU A 21 -2.14 -38.55 -65.71
N ASP A 22 -1.08 -38.09 -66.39
CA ASP A 22 -0.04 -37.25 -65.77
C ASP A 22 -0.56 -35.84 -65.44
N SER A 23 -1.43 -35.29 -66.29
CA SER A 23 -2.13 -34.03 -65.99
C SER A 23 -3.02 -34.16 -64.75
N ILE A 24 -3.79 -35.25 -64.65
CA ILE A 24 -4.61 -35.56 -63.48
C ILE A 24 -3.75 -35.76 -62.22
N ALA A 25 -2.62 -36.45 -62.31
CA ALA A 25 -1.69 -36.62 -61.19
C ALA A 25 -1.15 -35.27 -60.67
N THR A 26 -0.87 -34.35 -61.59
CA THR A 26 -0.39 -33.00 -61.25
C THR A 26 -1.48 -32.22 -60.52
N ILE A 27 -2.72 -32.26 -61.03
CA ILE A 27 -3.88 -31.60 -60.38
C ILE A 27 -4.11 -32.13 -58.96
N PHE A 28 -4.06 -33.46 -58.75
CA PHE A 28 -4.20 -34.03 -57.41
C PHE A 28 -3.06 -33.61 -56.48
N SER A 29 -1.81 -33.60 -56.98
CA SER A 29 -0.66 -33.17 -56.20
C SER A 29 -0.77 -31.70 -55.78
N ASP A 30 -1.20 -30.84 -56.71
CA ASP A 30 -1.45 -29.43 -56.43
C ASP A 30 -2.61 -29.24 -55.44
N SER A 31 -3.67 -30.05 -55.57
CA SER A 31 -4.80 -30.06 -54.64
C SER A 31 -4.37 -30.45 -53.23
N ASP A 32 -3.56 -31.51 -53.08
CA ASP A 32 -3.04 -31.95 -51.77
C ASP A 32 -2.13 -30.90 -51.14
N ALA A 33 -1.27 -30.25 -51.94
CA ALA A 33 -0.43 -29.15 -51.50
C ALA A 33 -1.25 -27.93 -51.07
N ALA A 34 -2.27 -27.57 -51.86
CA ALA A 34 -3.19 -26.47 -51.54
C ALA A 34 -3.98 -26.76 -50.26
N GLN A 35 -4.44 -28.00 -50.07
CA GLN A 35 -5.18 -28.41 -48.88
C GLN A 35 -4.30 -28.38 -47.62
N THR A 36 -3.06 -28.87 -47.71
CA THR A 36 -2.09 -28.78 -46.62
C THR A 36 -1.82 -27.33 -46.24
N LYS A 37 -1.67 -26.44 -47.25
CA LYS A 37 -1.48 -25.00 -47.04
C LYS A 37 -2.70 -24.35 -46.40
N LEU A 38 -3.92 -24.73 -46.80
CA LEU A 38 -5.16 -24.24 -46.20
C LEU A 38 -5.25 -24.62 -44.73
N THR A 39 -4.97 -25.88 -44.37
CA THR A 39 -4.94 -26.33 -42.97
C THR A 39 -3.92 -25.56 -42.14
N SER A 40 -2.72 -25.33 -42.67
CA SER A 40 -1.68 -24.53 -42.01
C SER A 40 -2.13 -23.08 -41.76
N LEU A 41 -2.77 -22.45 -42.75
CA LEU A 41 -3.28 -21.08 -42.63
C LEU A 41 -4.43 -20.97 -41.63
N MET A 42 -5.33 -21.96 -41.59
CA MET A 42 -6.39 -22.01 -40.59
C MET A 42 -5.81 -22.08 -39.18
N ALA A 43 -4.82 -22.95 -38.94
CA ALA A 43 -4.15 -23.04 -37.64
C ALA A 43 -3.46 -21.73 -37.23
N LYS A 44 -2.79 -21.06 -38.19
CA LYS A 44 -2.14 -19.76 -37.94
C LYS A 44 -3.14 -18.66 -37.60
N ARG A 45 -4.28 -18.61 -38.28
CA ARG A 45 -5.36 -17.67 -37.98
C ARG A 45 -5.90 -17.90 -36.58
N ASP A 46 -6.09 -19.15 -36.17
CA ASP A 46 -6.64 -19.47 -34.86
C ASP A 46 -5.64 -19.10 -33.74
N ASP A 47 -4.34 -19.34 -33.94
CA ASP A 47 -3.28 -18.83 -33.05
C ASP A 47 -3.28 -17.30 -32.94
N PHE A 48 -3.45 -16.59 -34.05
CA PHE A 48 -3.56 -15.13 -34.04
C PHE A 48 -4.76 -14.66 -33.21
N HIS A 49 -5.93 -15.27 -33.39
CA HIS A 49 -7.11 -14.95 -32.60
C HIS A 49 -6.91 -15.23 -31.10
N ASN A 50 -6.22 -16.31 -30.75
CA ASN A 50 -5.89 -16.63 -29.35
C ASN A 50 -4.96 -15.59 -28.74
N LYS A 51 -3.91 -15.19 -29.46
CA LYS A 51 -2.97 -14.14 -29.02
C LYS A 51 -3.68 -12.79 -28.85
N ARG A 52 -4.55 -12.42 -29.78
CA ARG A 52 -5.35 -11.19 -29.68
C ARG A 52 -6.23 -11.18 -28.43
N ARG A 53 -6.98 -12.25 -28.17
CA ARG A 53 -7.82 -12.36 -26.96
C ARG A 53 -7.01 -12.24 -25.67
N ARG A 54 -5.79 -12.82 -25.64
CA ARG A 54 -4.90 -12.68 -24.49
C ARG A 54 -4.45 -11.23 -24.29
N ALA A 55 -4.08 -10.52 -25.37
CA ALA A 55 -3.71 -9.12 -25.30
C ALA A 55 -4.86 -8.23 -24.83
N GLU A 56 -6.08 -8.48 -25.30
CA GLU A 56 -7.29 -7.78 -24.84
C GLU A 56 -7.54 -8.00 -23.33
N ALA A 57 -7.39 -9.23 -22.84
CA ALA A 57 -7.52 -9.53 -21.41
C ALA A 57 -6.46 -8.80 -20.56
N MET A 58 -5.21 -8.76 -21.03
CA MET A 58 -4.14 -8.02 -20.35
C MET A 58 -4.40 -6.50 -20.34
N GLU A 59 -4.97 -5.93 -21.40
CA GLU A 59 -5.30 -4.51 -21.42
C GLU A 59 -6.42 -4.17 -20.43
N GLN A 60 -7.42 -5.04 -20.28
CA GLN A 60 -8.47 -4.88 -19.26
C GLN A 60 -7.90 -4.95 -17.84
N GLU A 61 -6.98 -5.88 -17.58
CA GLU A 61 -6.27 -5.95 -16.30
C GLU A 61 -5.45 -4.68 -16.04
N ASN A 62 -4.72 -4.18 -17.05
CA ASN A 62 -3.97 -2.92 -16.94
C ASN A 62 -4.87 -1.73 -16.58
N LEU A 63 -6.06 -1.63 -17.19
CA LEU A 63 -7.03 -0.59 -16.85
C LEU A 63 -7.51 -0.72 -15.41
N SER A 64 -7.83 -1.94 -14.98
CA SER A 64 -8.24 -2.21 -13.59
C SER A 64 -7.16 -1.84 -12.58
N VAL A 65 -5.90 -2.21 -12.83
CA VAL A 65 -4.76 -1.86 -11.98
C VAL A 65 -4.55 -0.35 -11.93
N ARG A 66 -4.66 0.35 -13.07
CA ARG A 66 -4.54 1.82 -13.10
C ARG A 66 -5.61 2.51 -12.26
N ASP A 67 -6.84 2.02 -12.28
CA ASP A 67 -7.91 2.58 -11.46
C ASP A 67 -7.71 2.29 -9.97
N GLN A 68 -7.21 1.10 -9.61
CA GLN A 68 -6.82 0.81 -8.23
C GLN A 68 -5.69 1.73 -7.74
N ILE A 69 -4.66 1.95 -8.55
CA ILE A 69 -3.56 2.88 -8.24
C ILE A 69 -4.10 4.29 -8.00
N ARG A 70 -5.03 4.75 -8.85
CA ARG A 70 -5.66 6.07 -8.69
C ARG A 70 -6.40 6.19 -7.37
N ASN A 71 -7.21 5.19 -7.01
CA ASN A 71 -7.95 5.18 -5.75
C ASN A 71 -7.02 5.21 -4.54
N LEU A 72 -5.98 4.36 -4.55
CA LEU A 72 -4.98 4.32 -3.48
C LEU A 72 -4.20 5.64 -3.36
N THR A 73 -3.94 6.32 -4.48
CA THR A 73 -3.28 7.64 -4.47
C THR A 73 -4.16 8.67 -3.76
N VAL A 74 -5.46 8.70 -4.06
CA VAL A 74 -6.41 9.61 -3.40
C VAL A 74 -6.51 9.31 -1.89
N GLU A 75 -6.56 8.04 -1.51
CA GLU A 75 -6.58 7.65 -0.09
C GLU A 75 -5.28 8.04 0.63
N TYR A 76 -4.14 7.91 -0.05
CA TYR A 76 -2.84 8.34 0.47
C TYR A 76 -2.80 9.84 0.72
N ASP A 77 -3.25 10.67 -0.24
CA ASP A 77 -3.26 12.13 -0.11
C ASP A 77 -4.11 12.58 1.10
N VAL A 78 -5.27 11.94 1.29
CA VAL A 78 -6.13 12.20 2.47
C VAL A 78 -5.42 11.82 3.76
N CYS A 79 -4.75 10.66 3.79
CA CYS A 79 -3.97 10.24 4.96
C CYS A 79 -2.83 11.22 5.26
N GLU A 80 -2.15 11.72 4.24
CA GLU A 80 -1.06 12.69 4.38
C GLU A 80 -1.55 13.99 5.03
N ASP A 81 -2.71 14.50 4.61
CA ASP A 81 -3.33 15.68 5.21
C ASP A 81 -3.72 15.48 6.68
N VAL A 82 -4.23 14.29 7.02
CA VAL A 82 -4.52 13.91 8.42
C VAL A 82 -3.24 13.89 9.24
N ILE A 83 -2.14 13.31 8.73
CA ILE A 83 -0.84 13.27 9.40
C ILE A 83 -0.34 14.70 9.65
N LYS A 84 -0.35 15.58 8.64
CA LYS A 84 0.07 16.99 8.79
C LYS A 84 -0.75 17.74 9.83
N LYS A 85 -2.04 17.41 9.99
CA LYS A 85 -2.88 17.98 11.05
C LYS A 85 -2.45 17.49 12.43
N LEU A 86 -2.25 16.17 12.59
CA LEU A 86 -1.83 15.58 13.86
C LEU A 86 -0.44 16.08 14.30
N GLU A 87 0.49 16.25 13.37
CA GLU A 87 1.81 16.82 13.67
C GLU A 87 1.72 18.24 14.25
N ARG A 88 0.86 19.09 13.69
CA ARG A 88 0.61 20.44 14.23
C ARG A 88 0.00 20.39 15.63
N GLU A 89 -0.98 19.52 15.85
CA GLU A 89 -1.60 19.33 17.17
C GLU A 89 -0.58 18.84 18.20
N ILE A 90 0.32 17.91 17.85
CA ILE A 90 1.38 17.43 18.74
C ILE A 90 2.31 18.57 19.14
N VAL A 91 2.72 19.42 18.20
CA VAL A 91 3.59 20.58 18.49
C VAL A 91 2.90 21.58 19.42
N GLU A 92 1.61 21.85 19.19
CA GLU A 92 0.82 22.73 20.05
C GLU A 92 0.71 22.15 21.48
N GLN A 93 0.38 20.87 21.60
CA GLN A 93 0.25 20.21 22.91
C GLN A 93 1.58 20.15 23.66
N ARG A 94 2.69 19.92 22.97
CA ARG A 94 4.04 20.00 23.57
C ARG A 94 4.34 21.39 24.11
N SER A 95 3.95 22.43 23.38
CA SER A 95 4.13 23.82 23.81
C SER A 95 3.29 24.13 25.06
N LYS A 96 2.04 23.68 25.11
CA LYS A 96 1.17 23.80 26.30
C LYS A 96 1.75 23.06 27.50
N MET A 97 2.26 21.84 27.30
CA MET A 97 2.90 21.05 28.35
C MET A 97 4.11 21.77 28.94
N ALA A 98 4.95 22.40 28.09
CA ALA A 98 6.10 23.17 28.56
C ALA A 98 5.68 24.34 29.48
N LEU A 99 4.66 25.10 29.08
CA LEU A 99 4.13 26.21 29.90
C LEU A 99 3.60 25.72 31.25
N ILE A 100 2.87 24.60 31.27
CA ILE A 100 2.35 24.00 32.52
C ILE A 100 3.49 23.56 33.43
N LEU A 101 4.55 22.96 32.87
CA LEU A 101 5.71 22.54 33.64
C LEU A 101 6.48 23.72 34.24
N ASP A 102 6.65 24.80 33.47
CA ASP A 102 7.26 26.03 33.96
C ASP A 102 6.44 26.64 35.10
N GLU A 103 5.11 26.76 34.93
CA GLU A 103 4.21 27.26 35.97
C GLU A 103 4.28 26.38 37.23
N ALA A 104 4.24 25.05 37.08
CA ALA A 104 4.35 24.12 38.21
C ALA A 104 5.68 24.29 38.98
N GLU A 105 6.79 24.53 38.28
CA GLU A 105 8.09 24.77 38.93
C GLU A 105 8.10 26.12 39.67
N THR A 106 7.47 27.17 39.12
CA THR A 106 7.33 28.47 39.84
C THR A 106 6.48 28.33 41.10
N LEU A 107 5.36 27.59 41.04
CA LEU A 107 4.50 27.33 42.18
C LEU A 107 5.23 26.52 43.25
N LYS A 108 5.99 25.50 42.86
CA LYS A 108 6.82 24.72 43.78
C LYS A 108 7.85 25.57 44.51
N LYS A 109 8.56 26.47 43.80
CA LYS A 109 9.50 27.41 44.43
C LYS A 109 8.81 28.33 45.43
N THR A 110 7.64 28.85 45.06
CA THR A 110 6.81 29.71 45.93
C THR A 110 6.39 28.96 47.19
N LEU A 111 5.91 27.72 47.06
CA LEU A 111 5.51 26.87 48.18
C LEU A 111 6.67 26.61 49.14
N LEU A 112 7.87 26.31 48.62
CA LEU A 112 9.05 26.08 49.45
C LEU A 112 9.49 27.35 50.20
N SER A 113 9.45 28.51 49.55
CA SER A 113 9.71 29.81 50.18
C SER A 113 8.70 30.15 51.27
N ASN A 114 7.41 29.92 51.02
CA ASN A 114 6.37 30.14 52.03
C ASN A 114 6.57 29.19 53.21
N ARG A 115 6.92 27.93 52.97
CA ARG A 115 7.18 26.95 54.03
C ARG A 115 8.33 27.36 54.93
N SER A 116 9.43 27.89 54.38
CA SER A 116 10.55 28.39 55.20
C SER A 116 10.16 29.63 56.00
N ALA A 117 9.42 30.57 55.39
CA ALA A 117 8.91 31.75 56.09
C ALA A 117 7.96 31.38 57.24
N THR A 118 7.02 30.47 57.01
CA THR A 118 6.13 29.96 58.06
C THR A 118 6.91 29.29 59.19
N ARG A 119 7.95 28.50 58.88
CA ARG A 119 8.78 27.88 59.92
C ARG A 119 9.48 28.94 60.78
N ALA A 120 10.06 29.98 60.17
CA ALA A 120 10.69 31.05 60.91
C ALA A 120 9.72 31.76 61.87
N VAL A 121 8.50 32.05 61.41
CA VAL A 121 7.44 32.65 62.26
C VAL A 121 7.03 31.72 63.40
N VAL A 122 6.92 30.41 63.13
CA VAL A 122 6.60 29.41 64.17
C VAL A 122 7.71 29.34 65.22
N ASP A 123 8.96 29.37 64.81
CA ASP A 123 10.11 29.35 65.72
C ASP A 123 10.16 30.63 66.58
N GLU A 124 9.89 31.79 65.99
CA GLU A 124 9.78 33.07 66.72
C GLU A 124 8.64 33.06 67.74
N LEU A 125 7.45 32.59 67.36
CA LEU A 125 6.31 32.45 68.27
C LEU A 125 6.59 31.48 69.42
N ALA A 126 7.33 30.40 69.15
CA ALA A 126 7.74 29.46 70.19
C ALA A 126 8.70 30.11 71.20
N GLY A 127 9.64 30.94 70.71
CA GLY A 127 10.53 31.74 71.55
C GLY A 127 9.76 32.73 72.43
N LEU A 128 8.91 33.57 71.83
CA LEU A 128 8.06 34.52 72.56
C LEU A 128 7.16 33.85 73.60
N LYS A 129 6.63 32.66 73.28
CA LYS A 129 5.87 31.86 74.23
C LYS A 129 6.72 31.42 75.43
N GLY A 130 7.97 31.02 75.19
CA GLY A 130 8.94 30.70 76.25
C GLY A 130 9.18 31.90 77.16
N ASP A 131 9.55 33.04 76.57
CA ASP A 131 9.80 34.29 77.29
C ASP A 131 8.60 34.71 78.16
N TYR A 132 7.39 34.61 77.62
CA TYR A 132 6.16 34.92 78.35
C TYR A 132 5.94 33.98 79.55
N VAL A 133 6.23 32.68 79.38
CA VAL A 133 6.10 31.69 80.46
C VAL A 133 7.10 31.96 81.57
N ASP A 134 8.35 32.28 81.23
CA ASP A 134 9.39 32.61 82.21
C ASP A 134 9.06 33.90 82.96
N TRP A 135 8.66 34.96 82.25
CA TRP A 135 8.20 36.22 82.85
C TRP A 135 7.01 36.03 83.81
N SER A 136 6.03 35.21 83.41
CA SER A 136 4.86 34.91 84.24
C SER A 136 5.24 34.17 85.53
N LYS A 137 6.29 33.36 85.49
CA LYS A 137 6.80 32.64 86.65
C LYS A 137 7.58 33.58 87.57
N GLU A 138 8.42 34.44 87.02
CA GLU A 138 9.16 35.45 87.79
C GLU A 138 8.24 36.38 88.60
N ILE A 139 7.13 36.83 88.00
CA ILE A 139 6.11 37.63 88.70
C ILE A 139 5.53 36.87 89.89
N ARG A 140 5.16 35.60 89.68
CA ARG A 140 4.58 34.77 90.74
C ARG A 140 5.55 34.50 91.88
N ASP A 141 6.82 34.24 91.55
CA ASP A 141 7.85 33.96 92.54
C ASP A 141 8.30 35.23 93.30
N SER A 142 7.88 36.42 92.82
CA SER A 142 8.12 37.73 93.44
C SER A 142 6.96 38.24 94.32
N GLU A 143 5.84 37.50 94.38
CA GLU A 143 4.70 37.73 95.30
C GLU A 143 4.85 36.89 96.58
#